data_AF-A0A6B3M8G0-F1
#
_entry.id   AF-A0A6B3M8G0-F1
#
_cell.length_a   1.000
_cell.length_b   1.000
_cell.length_c   1.000
_cell.angle_alpha   90.00
_cell.angle_beta   90.00
_cell.angle_gamma   90.00
#
_symmetry.space_group_name_H-M   'P 1'
#
loop_
_entity.id
_entity.type
_entity.pdbx_description
1 polymer ?
#
loop_
_entity_poly.entity_id
_entity_poly.type
_entity_poly.pdbx_seq_one_letter_code
_entity_poly.pdbx_strand_id
1 'polypeptide(L)' 'EGIGVEENFFELGGHSLLATQVISRLGEVFSVELSLQNFLEYPSVASLAKTIEVLSSVIDFQASRGETLLDYEKGEL' A
#
# COMPACT_ATOMS: atom_id res chain seq x y z
N GLU A 1 -7.28 28.31 -2.27
CA GLU A 1 -7.16 27.61 -0.99
C GLU A 1 -6.56 26.24 -1.29
N GLY A 2 -5.57 25.79 -0.51
CA GLY A 2 -4.81 24.57 -0.79
C GLY A 2 -5.08 23.52 0.29
N ILE A 3 -5.16 22.27 -0.12
CA ILE A 3 -5.31 21.14 0.80
C ILE A 3 -3.93 20.80 1.39
N GLY A 4 -3.83 20.79 2.71
CA GLY A 4 -2.63 20.40 3.46
C GLY A 4 -2.43 18.89 3.53
N VAL A 5 -1.19 18.44 3.62
CA VAL A 5 -0.86 17.00 3.67
C VAL A 5 -1.30 16.30 4.97
N GLU A 6 -1.53 17.07 6.02
CA GLU A 6 -2.01 16.59 7.33
C GLU A 6 -3.53 16.65 7.45
N GLU A 7 -4.23 17.24 6.48
CA GLU A 7 -5.68 17.34 6.55
C GLU A 7 -6.34 15.97 6.39
N ASN A 8 -7.39 15.76 7.17
CA ASN A 8 -8.12 14.52 7.18
C ASN A 8 -9.05 14.46 5.95
N PHE A 9 -8.87 13.42 5.14
CA PHE A 9 -9.65 13.16 3.94
C PHE A 9 -11.17 13.22 4.18
N PHE A 10 -11.66 12.74 5.33
CA PHE A 10 -13.08 12.74 5.65
C PHE A 10 -13.58 14.12 6.10
N GLU A 11 -12.75 14.92 6.75
CA GLU A 11 -13.08 16.31 7.09
C GLU A 11 -13.18 17.20 5.84
N LEU A 12 -12.46 16.84 4.79
CA LEU A 12 -12.53 17.46 3.46
C LEU A 12 -13.72 16.98 2.61
N GLY A 13 -14.62 16.16 3.15
CA GLY A 13 -15.80 15.64 2.47
C GLY A 13 -15.58 14.33 1.70
N GLY A 14 -14.44 13.68 1.90
CA GLY A 14 -14.19 12.33 1.39
C GLY A 14 -15.13 11.29 2.03
N HIS A 15 -15.43 10.23 1.29
CA HIS A 15 -16.32 9.14 1.71
C HIS A 15 -15.84 7.79 1.20
N SER A 16 -16.47 6.70 1.66
CA SER A 16 -16.00 5.32 1.44
C SER A 16 -15.74 4.99 -0.04
N LEU A 17 -16.63 5.38 -0.96
CA LEU A 17 -16.42 5.13 -2.39
C LEU A 17 -15.15 5.82 -2.92
N LEU A 18 -14.90 7.07 -2.54
CA LEU A 18 -13.67 7.77 -2.94
C LEU A 18 -12.45 7.15 -2.24
N ALA A 19 -12.57 6.77 -0.96
CA ALA A 19 -11.50 6.07 -0.25
C ALA A 19 -11.13 4.75 -0.94
N THR A 20 -12.10 3.94 -1.34
CA THR A 20 -11.87 2.70 -2.10
C THR A 20 -11.17 2.96 -3.43
N GLN A 21 -11.54 4.02 -4.16
CA GLN A 21 -10.85 4.41 -5.39
C GLN A 21 -9.41 4.82 -5.14
N VAL A 22 -9.16 5.60 -4.08
CA VAL A 22 -7.80 5.99 -3.68
C VAL A 22 -6.99 4.75 -3.31
N ILE A 23 -7.53 3.85 -2.49
CA ILE A 23 -6.89 2.60 -2.09
C ILE A 23 -6.50 1.77 -3.32
N SER A 24 -7.43 1.55 -4.26
CA SER A 24 -7.15 0.80 -5.50
C SER A 24 -5.99 1.41 -6.27
N ARG A 25 -5.99 2.73 -6.45
CA ARG A 25 -4.96 3.46 -7.20
C ARG A 25 -3.60 3.43 -6.49
N LEU A 26 -3.58 3.55 -5.17
CA LEU A 26 -2.34 3.44 -4.39
C LEU A 26 -1.75 2.03 -4.52
N GLY A 27 -2.59 0.99 -4.51
CA GLY A 27 -2.12 -0.37 -4.69
C GLY A 27 -1.51 -0.65 -6.07
N GLU A 28 -2.10 -0.08 -7.12
CA GLU A 28 -1.55 -0.17 -8.48
C GLU A 28 -0.23 0.58 -8.65
N VAL A 29 -0.10 1.78 -8.07
CA VAL A 29 1.08 2.65 -8.26
C VAL A 29 2.27 2.21 -7.41
N PHE A 30 2.03 1.77 -6.18
CA PHE A 30 3.08 1.44 -5.21
C PHE A 30 3.26 -0.06 -5.01
N SER A 31 2.47 -0.89 -5.70
CA SER A 31 2.47 -2.35 -5.54
C SER A 31 2.23 -2.81 -4.09
N VAL A 32 1.46 -2.05 -3.31
CA VAL A 32 1.13 -2.35 -1.91
C VAL A 32 -0.34 -2.74 -1.75
N GLU A 33 -0.64 -3.55 -0.74
CA GLU A 33 -2.03 -3.82 -0.36
C GLU A 33 -2.43 -2.98 0.85
N LEU A 34 -3.17 -1.89 0.61
CA LEU A 34 -3.68 -1.02 1.67
C LEU A 34 -5.12 -1.42 2.03
N SER A 35 -5.39 -1.73 3.30
CA SER A 35 -6.76 -2.03 3.73
C SER A 35 -7.58 -0.76 3.96
N LEU A 36 -8.91 -0.88 3.85
CA LEU A 36 -9.83 0.22 4.23
C LEU A 36 -9.65 0.62 5.71
N GLN A 37 -9.32 -0.34 6.58
CA GLN A 37 -9.07 -0.06 7.99
C GLN A 37 -7.85 0.85 8.16
N ASN A 38 -6.75 0.59 7.45
CA ASN A 38 -5.57 1.47 7.47
C ASN A 38 -5.93 2.88 6.99
N PHE A 39 -6.75 2.99 5.95
CA PHE A 39 -7.15 4.30 5.42
C PHE A 39 -8.02 5.09 6.42
N LEU A 40 -8.92 4.42 7.14
CA LEU A 40 -9.76 5.05 8.17
C LEU A 40 -8.95 5.49 9.39
N GLU A 41 -7.93 4.72 9.76
CA GLU A 41 -7.06 5.01 10.91
C GLU A 41 -6.03 6.12 10.61
N TYR A 42 -5.59 6.20 9.35
CA TYR A 42 -4.57 7.14 8.87
C TYR A 42 -5.09 7.95 7.66
N PRO A 43 -6.06 8.87 7.86
CA PRO A 43 -6.81 9.47 6.76
C PRO A 43 -6.16 10.72 6.15
N SER A 44 -4.86 10.95 6.35
CA SER A 44 -4.14 12.10 5.77
C SER A 44 -3.08 11.64 4.77
N VAL A 45 -2.69 12.51 3.84
CA VAL A 45 -1.65 12.18 2.86
C VAL A 45 -0.33 11.82 3.56
N ALA A 46 0.04 12.58 4.59
CA ALA A 46 1.26 12.36 5.35
C ALA A 46 1.26 11.03 6.11
N SER A 47 0.11 10.61 6.67
CA SER A 47 -0.01 9.34 7.39
C SER A 47 -0.05 8.14 6.43
N LEU A 48 -0.80 8.23 5.33
CA LEU A 48 -0.82 7.20 4.28
C LEU A 48 0.57 6.99 3.66
N ALA A 49 1.33 8.07 3.40
CA ALA A 49 2.68 7.96 2.85
C ALA A 49 3.60 7.12 3.76
N LYS A 50 3.55 7.34 5.08
CA LYS A 50 4.31 6.54 6.06
C LYS A 50 3.88 5.08 6.05
N THR A 51 2.57 4.80 5.97
CA THR A 51 2.06 3.43 5.87
C THR A 51 2.57 2.73 4.60
N ILE A 52 2.57 3.41 3.46
CA ILE A 52 3.06 2.88 2.18
C ILE A 52 4.56 2.62 2.21
N GLU A 53 5.36 3.51 2.82
CA GLU A 53 6.81 3.32 2.98
C GLU A 53 7.12 2.02 3.75
N VAL A 54 6.39 1.77 4.83
CA VAL A 54 6.51 0.53 5.60
C VAL A 54 6.09 -0.69 4.77
N LEU A 55 4.97 -0.63 4.05
CA LEU A 55 4.49 -1.75 3.24
C LEU A 55 5.43 -2.08 2.05
N SER A 56 5.92 -1.06 1.35
CA SER A 56 6.81 -1.21 0.19
C SER A 56 8.18 -1.76 0.58
N SER A 57 8.77 -1.29 1.70
CA SER A 57 10.06 -1.81 2.19
C SER A 57 10.01 -3.30 2.58
N VAL A 58 8.85 -3.80 3.02
CA VAL A 58 8.64 -5.24 3.28
C VAL A 58 8.68 -6.05 1.98
N ILE A 59 8.10 -5.51 0.89
CA ILE A 59 8.04 -6.18 -0.41
C ILE A 59 9.42 -6.27 -1.04
N ASP A 60 10.20 -5.19 -1.00
CA ASP A 60 11.57 -5.15 -1.52
C ASP A 60 12.47 -6.21 -0.84
N PHE A 61 12.30 -6.39 0.47
CA PHE A 61 13.06 -7.40 1.22
C PHE A 61 12.65 -8.83 0.85
N GLN A 62 11.36 -9.11 0.61
CA GLN A 62 10.91 -10.44 0.20
C GLN A 62 11.32 -10.81 -1.23
N ALA A 63 11.24 -9.86 -2.17
CA ALA A 63 11.73 -10.04 -3.54
C ALA A 63 13.22 -10.42 -3.56
N SER A 64 14.01 -9.80 -2.68
CA SER A 64 15.44 -10.08 -2.52
C SER A 64 15.76 -11.48 -1.97
N ARG A 65 14.80 -12.18 -1.38
CA ARG A 65 14.98 -13.50 -0.75
C ARG A 65 14.42 -14.67 -1.57
N GLY A 66 13.70 -14.40 -2.65
CA GLY A 66 12.89 -15.38 -3.39
C GLY A 66 13.60 -16.17 -4.49
N GLU A 67 14.85 -15.88 -4.86
CA GLU A 67 15.50 -16.53 -6.02
C GLU A 67 16.11 -17.92 -5.74
N THR A 68 16.09 -18.43 -4.51
CA THR A 68 16.73 -19.72 -4.18
C THR A 68 15.71 -20.83 -3.92
N LEU A 69 14.83 -21.18 -4.88
CA LEU A 69 14.16 -22.49 -4.87
C LEU A 69 13.51 -22.89 -6.21
N LEU A 70 14.24 -22.78 -7.34
CA LEU A 70 13.78 -23.35 -8.62
C LEU A 70 14.73 -24.41 -9.22
N ASP A 71 15.78 -24.80 -8.48
CA ASP A 71 16.77 -25.81 -8.92
C ASP A 71 16.58 -27.20 -8.30
N TYR A 72 15.54 -27.44 -7.48
CA TYR A 72 15.21 -28.80 -7.03
C TYR A 72 14.44 -29.58 -8.13
N GLU A 73 15.25 -30.10 -9.07
CA GLU A 73 15.13 -31.41 -9.75
C GLU A 73 13.75 -31.74 -10.35
N LYS A 74 13.48 -31.41 -11.62
CA LYS A 74 13.86 -32.27 -12.77
C LYS A 74 14.02 -33.75 -12.39
N GLY A 75 12.94 -34.51 -12.60
CA GLY A 75 12.96 -35.76 -13.36
C GLY A 75 13.63 -37.00 -12.75
N GLU A 76 12.85 -38.09 -12.76
CA GLU A 76 13.26 -39.50 -12.73
C GLU A 76 13.69 -40.09 -11.37
N LEU A 77 12.74 -40.75 -10.70
CA LEU A 77 12.82 -42.17 -10.30
C LEU A 77 11.43 -42.80 -10.27
#